data_AF-A0A9E5YVE4-F1
#
_entry.id   AF-A0A9E5YVE4-F1
#
_cell.length_a   1.000
_cell.length_b   1.000
_cell.length_c   1.000
_cell.angle_alpha   90.00
_cell.angle_beta   90.00
_cell.angle_gamma   90.00
#
_symmetry.space_group_name_H-M   'P 1'
#
loop_
_entity.id
_entity.type
_entity.pdbx_description
1 polymer ?
#
loop_
_entity_poly.entity_id
_entity_poly.type
_entity_poly.pdbx_seq_one_letter_code
_entity_poly.pdbx_strand_id
1 'polypeptide(L)'
;GVVRAGEPIMQIAPTGEQLVVEAHLNPTDRGYVEVGQRAMVKISTYDFARYGGLEGVVLQLAPDSSTDENGEPYFMVVVQTDRSYLGAQEGDLPITPGMQASVDIRTGTRSVLEYLIKPVLKLKHEAFRER
;
A
#
# COMPACT_ATOMS: atom_id res chain seq x y z
N GLY A 1 51.96 20.49 3.51
CA GLY A 1 51.07 19.42 3.01
C GLY A 1 49.87 19.38 3.90
N VAL A 2 48.67 19.55 3.34
CA VAL A 2 47.41 19.58 4.09
C VAL A 2 46.40 18.66 3.40
N VAL A 3 45.65 17.95 4.23
CA VAL A 3 44.99 16.67 3.99
C VAL A 3 43.75 16.83 3.12
N ARG A 4 43.51 15.89 2.19
CA ARG A 4 42.29 15.84 1.36
C ARG A 4 41.10 15.43 2.21
N ALA A 5 39.99 16.17 2.14
CA ALA A 5 38.72 15.79 2.74
C ALA A 5 38.11 14.60 1.96
N GLY A 6 37.74 13.55 2.69
CA GLY A 6 37.14 12.34 2.17
C GLY A 6 35.69 12.53 1.75
N GLU A 7 35.38 12.02 0.56
CA GLU A 7 34.03 11.59 0.17
C GLU A 7 33.71 10.24 0.86
N PRO A 8 32.45 9.77 0.88
CA PRO A 8 31.16 10.45 0.79
C PRO A 8 30.38 10.36 2.12
N ILE A 9 29.33 11.19 2.23
CA ILE A 9 28.37 11.16 3.35
C ILE A 9 27.63 9.81 3.32
N MET A 10 27.75 9.09 4.43
CA MET A 10 26.99 7.90 4.83
C MET A 10 25.54 7.92 4.31
N GLN A 11 25.21 6.99 3.41
CA GLN A 11 23.82 6.72 3.02
C GLN A 11 23.25 5.73 4.05
N ILE A 12 22.26 6.17 4.81
CA ILE A 12 21.51 5.31 5.74
C ILE A 12 20.81 4.25 4.88
N ALA A 13 21.33 3.03 4.87
CA ALA A 13 20.58 1.88 4.39
C ALA A 13 19.43 1.63 5.37
N PRO A 14 18.17 1.50 4.92
CA PRO A 14 17.06 1.26 5.82
C PRO A 14 17.29 -0.08 6.53
N THR A 15 17.60 0.00 7.81
CA THR A 15 17.53 -1.10 8.76
C THR A 15 16.06 -1.19 9.16
N GLY A 16 15.35 -2.18 8.64
CA GLY A 16 13.94 -2.37 8.98
C GLY A 16 13.46 -3.67 8.39
N GLU A 17 13.06 -4.60 9.26
CA GLU A 17 12.55 -5.93 8.91
C GLU A 17 11.32 -5.89 7.97
N GLN A 18 10.76 -4.71 7.71
CA GLN A 18 9.51 -4.48 6.99
C GLN A 18 9.74 -3.52 5.82
N LEU A 19 9.09 -3.79 4.69
CA LEU A 19 9.24 -3.02 3.46
C LEU A 19 7.97 -2.23 3.18
N VAL A 20 8.14 -0.97 2.78
CA VAL A 20 7.03 -0.07 2.43
C VAL A 20 6.98 0.06 0.92
N VAL A 21 5.84 -0.27 0.33
CA VAL A 21 5.59 -0.22 -1.11
C VAL A 21 4.59 0.87 -1.40
N GLU A 22 4.97 1.77 -2.30
CA GLU A 22 4.06 2.72 -2.92
C GLU A 22 3.52 2.09 -4.21
N ALA A 23 2.19 2.12 -4.37
CA ALA A 23 1.50 1.58 -5.53
C ALA A 23 0.51 2.61 -6.09
N HIS A 24 0.39 2.62 -7.41
CA HIS A 24 -0.60 3.41 -8.11
C HIS A 24 -1.90 2.61 -8.25
N LEU A 25 -2.97 3.10 -7.62
CA LEU A 25 -4.30 2.53 -7.68
C LEU A 25 -5.13 3.21 -8.77
N ASN A 26 -5.79 2.42 -9.62
CA ASN A 26 -6.72 2.95 -10.61
C ASN A 26 -7.89 3.67 -9.92
N PRO A 27 -8.31 4.86 -10.38
CA PRO A 27 -9.46 5.58 -9.83
C PRO A 27 -10.75 4.75 -9.74
N THR A 28 -10.93 3.80 -10.66
CA THR A 28 -12.10 2.90 -10.69
C THR A 28 -12.14 1.96 -9.48
N ASP A 29 -10.97 1.62 -8.92
CA ASP A 29 -10.83 0.67 -7.81
C ASP A 29 -10.85 1.37 -6.44
N ARG A 30 -10.74 2.70 -6.40
CA ARG A 30 -10.67 3.53 -5.18
C ARG A 30 -11.81 3.28 -4.19
N GLY A 31 -12.99 2.90 -4.67
CA GLY A 31 -14.16 2.63 -3.84
C GLY A 31 -14.10 1.32 -3.04
N TYR A 32 -13.20 0.40 -3.42
CA TYR A 32 -13.07 -0.92 -2.80
C TYR A 32 -11.86 -1.03 -1.85
N VAL A 33 -10.95 -0.06 -1.93
CA VAL A 33 -9.71 -0.04 -1.15
C VAL A 33 -9.88 0.80 0.10
N GLU A 34 -9.49 0.23 1.24
CA GLU A 34 -9.49 0.89 2.54
C GLU A 34 -8.21 0.58 3.32
N VAL A 35 -7.83 1.51 4.20
CA VAL A 35 -6.74 1.30 5.16
C VAL A 35 -7.06 0.10 6.06
N GLY A 36 -6.05 -0.73 6.32
CA GLY A 36 -6.17 -1.96 7.12
C GLY A 36 -6.50 -3.22 6.32
N GLN A 37 -6.79 -3.11 5.01
CA GLN A 37 -6.97 -4.30 4.18
C GLN A 37 -5.67 -5.07 4.00
N ARG A 38 -5.75 -6.40 3.96
CA ARG A 38 -4.61 -7.25 3.63
C ARG A 38 -4.27 -7.11 2.15
N ALA A 39 -2.99 -7.07 1.84
CA ALA A 39 -2.48 -7.02 0.49
C ALA A 39 -1.38 -8.07 0.30
N MET A 40 -1.17 -8.47 -0.94
CA MET A 40 -0.07 -9.32 -1.37
C MET A 40 0.83 -8.53 -2.31
N VAL A 41 2.07 -8.32 -1.92
CA VAL A 41 3.09 -7.63 -2.72
C VAL A 41 3.89 -8.66 -3.50
N LYS A 42 3.88 -8.55 -4.82
CA LYS A 42 4.63 -9.40 -5.75
C LYS A 42 5.80 -8.61 -6.29
N ILE A 43 7.01 -9.11 -6.14
CA ILE A 43 8.22 -8.45 -6.64
C ILE A 43 8.52 -8.96 -8.04
N SER A 44 8.61 -8.07 -9.03
CA SER A 44 8.72 -8.47 -10.44
C SER A 44 10.03 -9.18 -10.78
N THR A 45 11.09 -8.92 -10.02
CA THR A 45 12.43 -9.50 -10.21
C THR A 45 12.51 -10.96 -9.76
N TYR A 46 11.52 -11.46 -9.03
CA TYR A 46 11.46 -12.82 -8.52
C TYR A 46 10.25 -13.58 -9.05
N ASP A 47 10.44 -14.85 -9.38
CA ASP A 47 9.35 -15.71 -9.86
C ASP A 47 8.33 -15.94 -8.74
N PHE A 48 7.14 -15.36 -8.90
CA PHE A 48 6.04 -15.48 -7.94
C PHE A 48 5.55 -16.92 -7.77
N ALA A 49 5.57 -17.75 -8.81
CA ALA A 49 5.13 -19.15 -8.70
C ALA A 49 6.10 -19.98 -7.85
N ARG A 50 7.38 -19.58 -7.81
CA ARG A 50 8.42 -20.25 -7.02
C ARG A 50 8.53 -19.71 -5.59
N TYR A 51 8.50 -18.39 -5.41
CA TYR A 51 8.82 -17.75 -4.13
C TYR A 51 7.61 -17.10 -3.44
N GLY A 52 6.48 -17.00 -4.13
CA GLY A 52 5.29 -16.31 -3.63
C GLY A 52 5.49 -14.79 -3.58
N GLY A 53 4.73 -14.16 -2.68
CA GLY A 53 4.78 -12.72 -2.43
C GLY A 53 4.97 -12.41 -0.96
N LEU A 54 5.07 -11.11 -0.66
CA LEU A 54 5.07 -10.62 0.70
C LEU A 54 3.65 -10.28 1.12
N GLU A 55 3.21 -10.87 2.23
CA GLU A 55 2.00 -10.39 2.88
C GLU A 55 2.23 -9.00 3.48
N GLY A 56 1.20 -8.17 3.44
CA GLY A 56 1.22 -6.84 4.00
C GLY A 56 -0.18 -6.28 4.23
N VAL A 57 -0.19 -5.02 4.68
CA VAL A 57 -1.41 -4.28 5.03
C VAL A 57 -1.36 -2.90 4.40
N VAL A 58 -2.50 -2.44 3.89
CA VAL A 58 -2.67 -1.06 3.41
C VAL A 58 -2.54 -0.11 4.60
N LEU A 59 -1.45 0.65 4.65
CA LEU A 59 -1.15 1.62 5.68
C LEU A 59 -1.84 2.96 5.39
N GLN A 60 -1.82 3.37 4.12
CA GLN A 60 -2.35 4.67 3.70
C GLN A 60 -2.95 4.59 2.30
N LEU A 61 -3.97 5.41 2.08
CA LEU A 61 -4.58 5.67 0.79
C LEU A 61 -4.73 7.19 0.65
N ALA A 62 -4.17 7.76 -0.42
CA ALA A 62 -4.25 9.19 -0.68
C ALA A 62 -5.72 9.66 -0.77
N PRO A 63 -6.04 10.82 -0.20
CA PRO A 63 -7.39 11.38 -0.26
C PRO A 63 -7.75 11.88 -1.67
N ASP A 64 -6.75 12.25 -2.45
CA ASP A 64 -6.83 12.84 -3.78
C ASP A 64 -6.04 12.02 -4.82
N SER A 65 -6.40 12.19 -6.09
CA SER A 65 -5.72 11.57 -7.22
C SER A 65 -4.57 12.45 -7.71
N SER A 66 -3.43 11.84 -8.00
CA SER A 66 -2.32 12.45 -8.72
C SER A 66 -2.36 12.01 -10.19
N THR A 67 -1.50 12.59 -11.01
CA THR A 67 -1.36 12.26 -12.43
C THR A 67 0.02 11.66 -12.67
N ASP A 68 0.10 10.57 -13.43
CA ASP A 68 1.37 9.96 -13.81
C ASP A 68 2.06 10.74 -14.95
N GLU A 69 3.23 10.24 -15.40
CA GLU A 69 3.99 10.85 -16.49
C GLU A 69 3.24 10.84 -17.85
N ASN A 70 2.25 9.96 -18.00
CA ASN A 70 1.44 9.81 -19.21
C ASN A 70 0.16 10.65 -19.18
N GLY A 71 -0.14 11.32 -18.07
CA GLY A 71 -1.38 12.07 -17.92
C GLY A 71 -2.54 11.26 -17.33
N GLU A 72 -2.31 10.01 -16.90
CA GLU A 72 -3.34 9.14 -16.34
C GLU A 72 -3.50 9.39 -14.83
N PRO A 73 -4.74 9.58 -14.33
CA PRO A 73 -4.98 9.78 -12.91
C PRO A 73 -4.81 8.48 -12.12
N TYR A 74 -4.23 8.57 -10.93
CA TYR A 74 -4.09 7.45 -9.98
C TYR A 74 -4.23 7.91 -8.53
N PHE A 75 -4.57 7.00 -7.63
CA PHE A 75 -4.48 7.22 -6.19
C PHE A 75 -3.24 6.52 -5.63
N MET A 76 -2.46 7.22 -4.82
CA MET A 76 -1.31 6.60 -4.16
C MET A 76 -1.77 5.73 -2.99
N VAL A 77 -1.33 4.48 -2.97
CA VAL A 77 -1.55 3.53 -1.87
C VAL A 77 -0.21 3.12 -1.30
N VAL A 78 -0.10 3.13 0.03
CA VAL A 78 1.09 2.67 0.74
C VAL A 78 0.75 1.35 1.42
N VAL A 79 1.51 0.30 1.10
CA VAL A 79 1.40 -1.02 1.72
C VAL A 79 2.66 -1.32 2.49
N GLN A 80 2.51 -1.71 3.75
CA GLN A 80 3.59 -2.18 4.59
C GLN A 80 3.57 -3.70 4.61
N THR A 81 4.70 -4.32 4.29
CA THR A 81 4.85 -5.78 4.32
C THR A 81 5.31 -6.25 5.69
N ASP A 82 4.98 -7.50 6.02
CA ASP A 82 5.38 -8.12 7.28
C ASP A 82 6.89 -8.42 7.34
N ARG A 83 7.51 -8.59 6.15
CA ARG A 83 8.94 -8.89 5.98
C ARG A 83 9.51 -8.22 4.73
N SER A 84 10.84 -8.12 4.64
CA SER A 84 11.56 -7.48 3.52
C SER A 84 12.29 -8.45 2.56
N TYR A 85 12.03 -9.77 2.68
CA TYR A 85 12.67 -10.81 1.86
C TYR A 85 11.68 -11.93 1.50
N LEU A 86 11.89 -12.56 0.34
CA LEU A 86 11.04 -13.65 -0.15
C LEU A 86 11.56 -15.05 0.18
N GLY A 87 12.83 -15.17 0.57
CA GLY A 87 13.46 -16.44 0.89
C GLY A 87 12.99 -17.10 2.19
N ALA A 88 13.55 -18.28 2.47
CA ALA A 88 13.27 -19.02 3.70
C ALA A 88 13.92 -18.39 4.94
N GLN A 89 15.00 -17.63 4.74
CA GLN A 89 15.76 -16.96 5.77
C GLN A 89 16.02 -15.51 5.38
N GLU A 90 16.29 -14.69 6.39
CA GLU A 90 16.67 -13.30 6.20
C GLU A 90 17.96 -13.19 5.38
N GLY A 91 17.93 -12.39 4.31
CA GLY A 91 19.04 -12.26 3.36
C GLY A 91 18.93 -13.11 2.09
N ASP A 92 18.04 -14.11 2.06
CA ASP A 92 17.72 -14.82 0.82
C ASP A 92 16.72 -14.02 -0.02
N LEU A 93 17.11 -13.69 -1.26
CA LEU A 93 16.31 -12.88 -2.19
C LEU A 93 15.97 -11.49 -1.60
N PRO A 94 17.00 -10.67 -1.29
CA PRO A 94 16.80 -9.37 -0.69
C PRO A 94 16.12 -8.42 -1.67
N ILE A 95 15.14 -7.68 -1.19
CA ILE A 95 14.43 -6.69 -2.00
C ILE A 95 15.05 -5.33 -1.75
N THR A 96 15.56 -4.71 -2.81
CA THR A 96 16.19 -3.39 -2.74
C THR A 96 15.26 -2.31 -3.29
N PRO A 97 15.37 -1.06 -2.82
CA PRO A 97 14.67 0.06 -3.42
C PRO A 97 14.90 0.18 -4.93
N GLY A 98 13.88 0.58 -5.68
CA GLY A 98 13.90 0.68 -7.14
C GLY A 98 13.45 -0.59 -7.88
N MET A 99 13.24 -1.71 -7.19
CA MET A 99 12.55 -2.86 -7.78
C MET A 99 11.08 -2.54 -8.03
N GLN A 100 10.56 -3.02 -9.15
CA GLN A 100 9.13 -2.93 -9.43
C GLN A 100 8.37 -4.00 -8.65
N ALA A 101 7.21 -3.61 -8.12
CA ALA A 101 6.31 -4.51 -7.43
C ALA A 101 4.87 -4.30 -7.89
N SER A 102 4.07 -5.36 -7.83
CA SER A 102 2.63 -5.30 -8.03
C SER A 102 1.94 -5.64 -6.72
N VAL A 103 0.86 -4.93 -6.40
CA VAL A 103 0.15 -5.06 -5.14
C VAL A 103 -1.27 -5.53 -5.40
N ASP A 104 -1.59 -6.73 -4.91
CA ASP A 104 -2.94 -7.27 -4.95
C ASP A 104 -3.62 -7.02 -3.60
N ILE A 105 -4.54 -6.07 -3.56
CA ILE A 105 -5.30 -5.73 -2.34
C ILE A 105 -6.51 -6.66 -2.24
N ARG A 106 -6.65 -7.34 -1.10
CA ARG A 106 -7.82 -8.18 -0.82
C ARG A 106 -8.99 -7.29 -0.42
N THR A 107 -9.69 -6.77 -1.42
CA THR A 107 -10.91 -6.00 -1.23
C THR A 107 -12.01 -6.94 -0.76
N GLY A 108 -12.37 -6.83 0.52
CA GLY A 108 -13.53 -7.54 1.06
C GLY A 108 -14.78 -7.06 0.35
N THR A 109 -15.73 -7.96 0.09
CA THR A 109 -17.07 -7.60 -0.40
C THR A 109 -17.86 -6.86 0.69
N ARG A 110 -17.48 -5.62 1.01
CA ARG A 110 -18.38 -4.73 1.75
C ARG A 110 -19.59 -4.54 0.88
N SER A 111 -20.67 -5.24 1.23
CA SER A 111 -21.93 -5.19 0.50
C SER A 111 -22.35 -3.73 0.40
N VAL A 112 -22.74 -3.29 -0.80
CA VAL A 112 -23.39 -1.98 -1.06
C VAL A 112 -24.49 -1.66 -0.04
N LEU A 113 -25.06 -2.69 0.60
CA LEU A 113 -26.01 -2.63 1.71
C LEU A 113 -25.55 -1.75 2.90
N GLU A 114 -24.25 -1.66 3.22
CA GLU A 114 -23.77 -0.84 4.35
C GLU A 114 -23.88 0.67 4.06
N TYR A 115 -23.91 1.06 2.77
CA TYR A 115 -24.17 2.43 2.33
C TYR A 115 -25.68 2.77 2.33
N LEU A 116 -26.55 1.77 2.11
CA LEU A 116 -28.00 1.93 2.09
C LEU A 116 -28.63 2.05 3.48
N ILE A 117 -27.99 1.54 4.54
CA ILE A 117 -28.55 1.56 5.90
C ILE A 117 -28.27 2.90 6.64
N LYS A 118 -27.24 3.65 6.26
CA LYS A 118 -26.93 4.96 6.86
C LYS A 118 -28.08 6.00 6.83
N PRO A 119 -28.87 6.16 5.75
CA PRO A 119 -30.00 7.09 5.76
C PRO A 119 -31.19 6.63 6.63
N VAL A 120 -31.38 5.31 6.81
CA VAL A 120 -32.54 4.77 7.55
C VAL A 120 -32.43 5.06 9.06
N LEU A 121 -31.20 5.11 9.60
CA LEU A 121 -30.98 5.44 11.00
C LEU A 121 -31.11 6.95 11.31
N LYS A 122 -30.88 7.83 10.33
CA LYS A 122 -31.08 9.29 10.49
C LYS A 122 -32.56 9.67 10.59
N LEU A 123 -33.43 8.98 9.84
CA LEU A 123 -34.86 9.29 9.81
C LEU A 123 -35.59 9.00 11.13
N LYS A 124 -35.04 8.15 12.02
CA LYS A 124 -35.68 7.87 13.32
C LYS A 124 -35.47 8.94 14.39
N HIS A 125 -34.49 9.84 14.24
CA HIS A 125 -34.22 10.88 15.25
C HIS A 125 -34.94 12.21 14.99
N GLU A 126 -35.38 12.49 13.76
CA GLU A 126 -36.14 13.71 13.44
C GLU A 126 -37.64 13.56 13.70
N ALA A 127 -38.18 12.34 13.72
CA ALA A 127 -39.60 12.09 14.00
C ALA A 127 -40.01 12.26 15.48
N PHE A 128 -39.06 12.53 16.40
CA PHE A 128 -39.31 12.66 17.84
C PHE A 128 -39.07 14.06 18.41
N ARG A 129 -38.81 15.07 17.58
CA ARG A 129 -38.70 16.47 18.02
C ARG A 129 -39.62 17.39 17.24
N GLU A 130 -40.93 17.22 17.44
CA GLU A 130 -41.87 18.33 17.29
C GLU A 130 -43.09 18.12 18.19
N ARG A 131 -43.04 18.73 19.37
CA ARG A 131 -44.15 19.34 20.09
C ARG A 131 -43.61 20.57 20.79
#